data_AF-A0A812YQ13-F1
#
_entry.id   AF-A0A812YQ13-F1
#
_cell.length_a   1.000
_cell.length_b   1.000
_cell.length_c   1.000
_cell.angle_alpha   90.00
_cell.angle_beta   90.00
_cell.angle_gamma   90.00
#
_symmetry.space_group_name_H-M   'P 1'
#
loop_
_entity.id
_entity.type
_entity.pdbx_description
1 polymer ?
#
loop_
_entity_poly.entity_id
_entity_poly.type
_entity_poly.pdbx_seq_one_letter_code
_entity_poly.pdbx_strand_id
1 'polypeptide(L)'
;MQVLVQRLEGVPVGSYLSIGCDGQRILRRLEAGRSFPIPGAEIGALKIEVLQSMGSGYVVKQPGRQACSLSFLPETARAAMKNTKMLLELELMPQSPAEAASKAPNQEENSFYLQKHKLSEYFKALLSAMLRRKPSDPYAWMLGQLQGKIIASPPAEISTL
;
A
#
# COMPACT_ATOMS: atom_id res chain seq x y z
N MET A 1 7.54 -26.70 -10.27
CA MET A 1 6.18 -27.15 -9.89
C MET A 1 5.22 -25.96 -9.73
N GLN A 2 3.90 -26.16 -9.85
CA GLN A 2 2.87 -25.15 -9.53
C GLN A 2 1.85 -25.69 -8.53
N VAL A 3 1.37 -24.84 -7.61
CA VAL A 3 0.31 -25.17 -6.66
C VAL A 3 -0.96 -24.43 -7.04
N LEU A 4 -2.05 -25.16 -7.29
CA LEU A 4 -3.36 -24.62 -7.60
C LEU A 4 -4.27 -24.70 -6.37
N VAL A 5 -4.87 -23.58 -5.98
CA VAL A 5 -5.90 -23.57 -4.94
C VAL A 5 -7.23 -23.97 -5.56
N GLN A 6 -7.65 -25.22 -5.36
CA GLN A 6 -8.89 -25.72 -5.96
C GLN A 6 -10.15 -25.25 -5.23
N ARG A 7 -10.12 -25.24 -3.89
CA ARG A 7 -11.29 -24.95 -3.06
C ARG A 7 -10.88 -24.22 -1.78
N LEU A 8 -11.75 -23.31 -1.33
CA LEU A 8 -11.64 -22.60 -0.07
C LEU A 8 -12.91 -22.82 0.74
N GLU A 9 -12.78 -23.36 1.94
CA GLU A 9 -13.89 -23.59 2.87
C GLU A 9 -13.43 -23.23 4.27
N GLY A 10 -14.24 -22.42 4.99
CA GLY A 10 -13.92 -21.97 6.35
C GLY A 10 -12.74 -21.00 6.47
N VAL A 11 -12.12 -20.57 5.36
CA VAL A 11 -11.00 -19.63 5.38
C VAL A 11 -11.50 -18.19 5.43
N PRO A 12 -11.02 -17.35 6.38
CA PRO A 12 -11.41 -15.95 6.45
C PRO A 12 -11.13 -15.18 5.15
N VAL A 13 -12.04 -14.26 4.83
CA VAL A 13 -11.86 -13.35 3.69
C VAL A 13 -10.64 -12.46 3.92
N GLY A 14 -9.78 -12.35 2.91
CA GLY A 14 -8.57 -11.53 3.01
C GLY A 14 -7.37 -12.24 3.63
N SER A 15 -7.46 -13.55 3.90
CA SER A 15 -6.30 -14.37 4.26
C SER A 15 -5.25 -14.40 3.13
N TYR A 16 -4.01 -14.67 3.53
CA TYR A 16 -2.87 -14.85 2.67
C TYR A 16 -2.40 -16.30 2.71
N LEU A 17 -1.94 -16.81 1.58
CA LEU A 17 -1.27 -18.09 1.46
C LEU A 17 0.24 -17.88 1.45
N SER A 18 0.92 -18.54 2.38
CA SER A 18 2.37 -18.67 2.43
C SER A 18 2.76 -20.08 1.98
N ILE A 19 3.56 -20.20 0.92
CA ILE A 19 4.10 -21.48 0.46
C ILE A 19 5.62 -21.41 0.51
N GLY A 20 6.23 -22.26 1.32
CA GLY A 20 7.68 -22.41 1.46
C GLY A 20 8.20 -23.70 0.83
N CYS A 21 9.34 -23.62 0.14
CA CYS A 21 10.09 -24.75 -0.40
C CYS A 21 11.59 -24.41 -0.33
N ASP A 22 12.41 -25.25 0.32
CA ASP A 22 13.88 -25.14 0.34
C ASP A 22 14.44 -23.73 0.59
N GLY A 23 13.88 -23.04 1.59
CA GLY A 23 14.29 -21.68 1.98
C GLY A 23 13.68 -20.55 1.15
N GLN A 24 12.98 -20.86 0.06
CA GLN A 24 12.19 -19.88 -0.69
C GLN A 24 10.76 -19.83 -0.15
N ARG A 25 10.16 -18.64 -0.13
CA ARG A 25 8.78 -18.44 0.35
C ARG A 25 8.02 -17.49 -0.55
N ILE A 26 6.82 -17.91 -0.94
CA ILE A 26 5.84 -17.11 -1.67
C ILE A 26 4.73 -16.72 -0.71
N LEU A 27 4.42 -15.43 -0.61
CA LEU A 27 3.29 -14.91 0.16
C LEU A 27 2.36 -14.11 -0.76
N ARG A 28 1.09 -14.53 -0.85
CA ARG A 28 0.08 -13.91 -1.72
C ARG A 28 -1.31 -13.96 -1.09
N ARG A 29 -2.21 -13.12 -1.56
CA ARG A 29 -3.63 -13.20 -1.17
C ARG A 29 -4.19 -14.55 -1.59
N LEU A 30 -4.92 -15.20 -0.68
CA LEU A 30 -5.52 -16.50 -0.92
C LEU A 30 -6.81 -16.33 -1.74
N GLU A 31 -6.83 -16.94 -2.92
CA GLU A 31 -7.92 -16.88 -3.89
C GLU A 31 -8.09 -18.27 -4.51
N ALA A 32 -9.34 -18.73 -4.65
CA ALA A 32 -9.64 -19.99 -5.33
C ALA A 32 -9.38 -19.85 -6.85
N GLY A 33 -8.96 -20.94 -7.49
CA GLY A 33 -8.61 -20.99 -8.90
C GLY A 33 -7.26 -20.38 -9.26
N ARG A 34 -6.52 -19.83 -8.27
CA ARG A 34 -5.22 -19.22 -8.50
C ARG A 34 -4.09 -20.25 -8.40
N SER A 35 -3.18 -20.21 -9.37
CA SER A 35 -1.94 -21.01 -9.34
C SER A 35 -0.76 -20.17 -8.85
N PHE A 36 0.13 -20.83 -8.13
CA PHE A 36 1.35 -20.25 -7.57
C PHE A 36 2.56 -21.02 -8.11
N PRO A 37 3.41 -20.38 -8.94
CA PRO A 37 4.63 -21.02 -9.43
C PRO A 37 5.66 -21.09 -8.30
N ILE A 38 6.16 -22.28 -7.99
CA ILE A 38 7.22 -22.47 -6.98
C ILE A 38 8.54 -22.67 -7.72
N PRO A 39 9.49 -21.72 -7.61
CA PRO A 39 10.80 -21.87 -8.24
C PRO A 39 11.55 -23.04 -7.57
N GLY A 40 12.30 -23.80 -8.36
CA GLY A 40 13.25 -24.80 -7.84
C GLY A 40 12.65 -26.11 -7.31
N ALA A 41 11.33 -26.25 -7.23
CA ALA A 41 10.73 -27.47 -6.69
C ALA A 41 10.42 -28.49 -7.81
N GLU A 42 11.27 -29.51 -7.92
CA GLU A 42 10.97 -30.77 -8.64
C GLU A 42 10.55 -31.88 -7.67
N ILE A 43 11.22 -32.00 -6.51
CA ILE A 43 10.92 -32.98 -5.44
C ILE A 43 11.27 -32.31 -4.10
N GLY A 44 10.35 -32.30 -3.12
CA GLY A 44 10.60 -31.68 -1.81
C GLY A 44 9.36 -31.50 -0.95
N ALA A 45 9.54 -31.13 0.31
CA ALA A 45 8.45 -30.85 1.24
C ALA A 45 8.00 -29.38 1.11
N LEU A 46 6.70 -29.16 0.93
CA LEU A 46 6.12 -27.82 0.93
C LEU A 46 5.60 -27.46 2.32
N LYS A 47 6.04 -26.32 2.85
CA LYS A 47 5.41 -25.72 4.04
C LYS A 47 4.29 -24.80 3.59
N ILE A 48 3.04 -25.13 3.91
CA ILE A 48 1.87 -24.32 3.55
C ILE A 48 1.28 -23.71 4.82
N GLU A 49 1.14 -22.38 4.85
CA GLU A 49 0.53 -21.65 5.97
C GLU A 49 -0.55 -20.71 5.45
N VAL A 50 -1.69 -20.66 6.14
CA VAL A 50 -2.74 -19.67 5.90
C VAL A 50 -2.62 -18.60 6.97
N LEU A 51 -2.38 -17.36 6.54
CA LEU A 51 -2.15 -16.22 7.41
C LEU A 51 -3.33 -15.26 7.35
N GLN A 52 -3.64 -14.61 8.45
CA GLN A 52 -4.63 -13.53 8.50
C GLN A 52 -3.91 -12.20 8.71
N SER A 53 -4.32 -11.16 7.97
CA SER A 53 -3.82 -9.82 8.21
C SER A 53 -4.29 -9.34 9.58
N MET A 54 -3.35 -8.92 10.44
CA MET A 54 -3.67 -8.35 11.75
C MET A 54 -3.79 -6.82 11.72
N GLY A 55 -3.31 -6.19 10.64
CA GLY A 55 -3.31 -4.74 10.45
C GLY A 55 -2.43 -4.32 9.27
N SER A 56 -2.66 -3.12 8.74
CA SER A 56 -1.83 -2.50 7.72
C SER A 56 -1.62 -1.02 8.03
N GLY A 57 -0.48 -0.48 7.61
CA GLY A 57 -0.12 0.92 7.86
C GLY A 57 0.92 1.39 6.86
N TYR A 58 0.86 2.67 6.51
CA TYR A 58 1.84 3.29 5.63
C TYR A 58 2.91 3.98 6.47
N VAL A 59 4.18 3.70 6.18
CA VAL A 59 5.30 4.49 6.69
C VAL A 59 5.77 5.42 5.59
N VAL A 60 5.77 6.72 5.87
CA VAL A 60 6.45 7.70 5.01
C VAL A 60 7.89 7.84 5.50
N LYS A 61 8.85 7.48 4.65
CA LYS A 61 10.27 7.64 4.95
C LYS A 61 10.61 9.14 5.03
N GLN A 62 11.07 9.60 6.19
CA GLN A 62 11.57 10.95 6.38
C GLN A 62 13.05 11.02 5.95
N PRO A 63 13.48 12.02 5.16
CA PRO A 63 14.89 12.23 4.87
C PRO A 63 15.72 12.37 6.16
N GLY A 64 16.83 11.63 6.26
CA GLY A 64 17.72 11.65 7.43
C GLY A 64 17.26 10.81 8.64
N ARG A 65 16.04 10.24 8.63
CA ARG A 65 15.55 9.38 9.71
C ARG A 65 15.47 7.93 9.25
N GLN A 66 16.14 7.05 9.97
CA GLN A 66 16.19 5.61 9.65
C GLN A 66 15.19 4.79 10.45
N ALA A 67 14.81 5.23 11.65
CA ALA A 67 13.82 4.55 12.47
C ALA A 67 12.39 5.06 12.22
N CYS A 68 11.44 4.14 12.15
CA CYS A 68 10.01 4.42 12.13
C CYS A 68 9.27 3.44 13.04
N SER A 69 8.14 3.89 13.59
CA SER A 69 7.33 3.12 14.53
C SER A 69 5.88 3.12 14.08
N LEU A 70 5.26 1.94 14.08
CA LEU A 70 3.86 1.72 13.75
C LEU A 70 3.15 1.08 14.95
N SER A 71 2.00 1.64 15.33
CA SER A 71 1.14 1.05 16.35
C SER A 71 -0.14 0.53 15.72
N PHE A 72 -0.44 -0.75 15.97
CA PHE A 72 -1.68 -1.37 15.51
C PHE A 72 -2.59 -1.65 16.70
N LEU A 73 -3.89 -1.35 16.51
CA LEU A 73 -4.96 -1.83 17.37
C LEU A 73 -5.65 -2.97 16.62
N PRO A 74 -5.70 -4.19 17.17
CA PRO A 74 -6.37 -5.29 16.49
C PRO A 74 -7.86 -4.99 16.38
N GLU A 75 -8.34 -4.84 15.14
CA GLU A 75 -9.75 -4.68 14.82
C GLU A 75 -10.41 -6.06 14.95
N THR A 76 -11.00 -6.29 16.12
CA THR A 76 -11.46 -7.56 16.70
C THR A 76 -12.16 -8.55 15.76
N ALA A 77 -11.83 -9.85 15.87
CA ALA A 77 -12.78 -10.96 16.08
C ALA A 77 -12.13 -12.37 15.98
N ARG A 78 -11.34 -12.77 16.99
CA ARG A 78 -11.28 -14.15 17.53
C ARG A 78 -10.16 -14.26 18.57
N ALA A 79 -10.61 -14.25 19.83
CA ALA A 79 -10.14 -15.01 20.98
C ALA A 79 -8.68 -14.87 21.49
N ALA A 80 -8.61 -14.45 22.75
CA ALA A 80 -7.60 -14.79 23.77
C ALA A 80 -6.37 -13.89 23.99
N MET A 81 -6.06 -12.90 23.13
CA MET A 81 -5.05 -11.89 23.47
C MET A 81 -5.72 -10.60 23.96
N LYS A 82 -5.82 -10.46 25.29
CA LYS A 82 -6.27 -9.24 25.99
C LYS A 82 -5.53 -8.01 25.44
N ASN A 83 -6.22 -7.13 24.71
CA ASN A 83 -5.85 -5.72 24.44
C ASN A 83 -4.35 -5.38 24.43
N THR A 84 -3.51 -6.18 23.75
CA THR A 84 -2.09 -5.88 23.66
C THR A 84 -1.90 -4.94 22.49
N LYS A 85 -1.64 -3.66 22.77
CA LYS A 85 -1.17 -2.71 21.77
C LYS A 85 0.06 -3.33 21.09
N MET A 86 0.01 -3.52 19.77
CA MET A 86 1.14 -4.03 19.01
C MET A 86 1.98 -2.86 18.54
N LEU A 87 3.27 -2.87 18.86
CA LEU A 87 4.24 -1.88 18.42
C LEU A 87 5.24 -2.57 17.50
N LEU A 88 5.38 -2.03 16.29
CA LEU A 88 6.38 -2.46 15.32
C LEU A 88 7.38 -1.33 15.14
N GLU A 89 8.63 -1.57 15.51
CA GLU A 89 9.74 -0.66 15.26
C GLU A 89 10.56 -1.19 14.09
N LEU A 90 10.82 -0.32 13.11
CA LEU A 90 11.48 -0.66 11.87
C LEU A 90 12.66 0.27 11.67
N GLU A 91 13.83 -0.31 11.42
CA GLU A 91 15.02 0.41 10.99
C GLU A 91 15.22 0.23 9.48
N LEU A 92 15.25 1.34 8.75
CA LEU A 92 15.38 1.38 7.31
C LEU A 92 16.86 1.46 6.94
N MET A 93 17.48 0.31 6.69
CA MET A 93 18.87 0.25 6.22
C MET A 93 18.98 0.61 4.73
N PRO A 94 19.98 1.41 4.30
CA PRO A 94 20.23 1.65 2.90
C PRO A 94 20.70 0.35 2.21
N GLN A 95 20.06 -0.03 1.10
CA GLN A 95 20.60 -1.07 0.22
C GLN A 95 21.88 -0.55 -0.45
N SER A 96 22.95 -1.35 -0.44
CA SER A 96 24.20 -0.96 -1.10
C SER A 96 23.99 -0.89 -2.62
N PRO A 97 24.70 -0.02 -3.35
CA PRO A 97 24.37 0.28 -4.76
C PRO A 97 24.77 -0.79 -5.79
N ALA A 98 25.04 -2.04 -5.43
CA ALA A 98 25.70 -3.00 -6.31
C ALA A 98 24.80 -3.76 -7.31
N GLU A 99 23.47 -3.60 -7.28
CA GLU A 99 22.56 -4.29 -8.21
C GLU A 99 21.55 -3.34 -8.88
N ALA A 100 22.04 -2.40 -9.69
CA ALA A 100 21.21 -1.80 -10.74
C ALA A 100 22.09 -1.12 -11.81
N ALA A 101 22.34 -1.81 -12.92
CA ALA A 101 22.92 -1.19 -14.11
C ALA A 101 22.14 -1.55 -15.38
N SER A 102 21.41 -0.57 -15.94
CA SER A 102 21.18 -0.40 -17.38
C SER A 102 20.86 1.08 -17.69
N LYS A 103 21.59 1.68 -18.64
CA LYS A 103 21.73 3.11 -19.05
C LYS A 103 20.46 3.72 -19.72
N ALA A 104 20.15 5.03 -19.83
CA ALA A 104 20.44 6.30 -19.13
C ALA A 104 19.47 7.41 -19.66
N PRO A 105 18.57 8.09 -18.89
CA PRO A 105 17.85 9.29 -19.42
C PRO A 105 17.20 10.24 -18.36
N ASN A 106 17.86 11.33 -17.95
CA ASN A 106 17.41 12.23 -16.86
C ASN A 106 16.07 13.01 -17.11
N GLN A 107 15.48 12.90 -18.29
CA GLN A 107 14.19 13.53 -18.65
C GLN A 107 13.01 12.54 -18.53
N GLU A 108 13.26 11.27 -18.83
CA GLU A 108 12.31 10.19 -18.56
C GLU A 108 12.17 9.96 -17.06
N GLU A 109 13.24 10.11 -16.27
CA GLU A 109 13.15 9.94 -14.82
C GLU A 109 12.34 11.03 -14.12
N ASN A 110 12.46 12.30 -14.55
CA ASN A 110 11.61 13.39 -14.05
C ASN A 110 10.16 13.25 -14.51
N SER A 111 9.94 12.89 -15.78
CA SER A 111 8.60 12.63 -16.33
C SER A 111 7.97 11.40 -15.68
N PHE A 112 8.76 10.37 -15.41
CA PHE A 112 8.38 9.16 -14.69
C PHE A 112 8.13 9.46 -13.22
N TYR A 113 8.92 10.33 -12.57
CA TYR A 113 8.64 10.77 -11.20
C TYR A 113 7.28 11.49 -11.12
N LEU A 114 7.04 12.43 -12.04
CA LEU A 114 5.77 13.15 -12.11
C LEU A 114 4.57 12.24 -12.46
N GLN A 115 4.75 11.25 -13.34
CA GLN A 115 3.72 10.29 -13.72
C GLN A 115 3.50 9.21 -12.64
N LYS A 116 4.58 8.65 -12.09
CA LYS A 116 4.58 7.62 -11.02
C LYS A 116 3.92 8.14 -9.76
N HIS A 117 4.19 9.39 -9.40
CA HIS A 117 3.55 10.04 -8.26
C HIS A 117 2.22 10.72 -8.65
N LYS A 118 1.77 10.58 -9.91
CA LYS A 118 0.58 11.21 -10.51
C LYS A 118 0.44 12.71 -10.24
N LEU A 119 1.56 13.37 -9.97
CA LEU A 119 1.62 14.77 -9.59
C LEU A 119 1.04 15.63 -10.71
N SER A 120 1.35 15.31 -11.97
CA SER A 120 0.84 16.01 -13.14
C SER A 120 -0.69 15.96 -13.26
N GLU A 121 -1.30 14.80 -13.03
CA GLU A 121 -2.76 14.63 -13.10
C GLU A 121 -3.45 15.33 -11.92
N TYR A 122 -2.87 15.19 -10.73
CA TYR A 122 -3.38 15.80 -9.51
C TYR A 122 -3.35 17.33 -9.55
N PHE A 123 -2.23 17.94 -9.94
CA PHE A 123 -2.13 19.39 -10.05
C PHE A 123 -3.05 19.95 -11.15
N LYS A 124 -3.23 19.25 -12.28
CA LYS A 124 -4.19 19.64 -13.32
C LYS A 124 -5.64 19.62 -12.82
N ALA A 125 -6.03 18.59 -12.06
CA ALA A 125 -7.36 18.49 -11.48
C ALA A 125 -7.59 19.56 -10.39
N LEU A 126 -6.58 19.81 -9.54
CA LEU A 126 -6.61 20.84 -8.50
C LEU A 126 -6.83 22.24 -9.09
N LEU A 127 -6.07 22.59 -10.13
CA LEU A 127 -6.21 23.87 -10.83
C LEU A 127 -7.57 23.99 -11.53
N SER A 128 -8.05 22.91 -12.16
CA SER A 128 -9.38 22.90 -12.80
C SER A 128 -10.52 23.10 -11.80
N ALA A 129 -10.43 22.50 -10.62
CA ALA A 129 -11.41 22.67 -9.54
C ALA A 129 -11.37 24.09 -8.95
N MET A 130 -10.17 24.67 -8.78
CA MET A 130 -9.98 26.04 -8.34
C MET A 130 -10.61 27.04 -9.32
N LEU A 131 -10.40 26.86 -10.63
CA LEU A 131 -10.95 27.74 -11.67
C LEU A 131 -12.48 27.67 -11.76
N ARG A 132 -13.09 26.53 -11.41
CA ARG A 132 -14.55 26.38 -11.34
C ARG A 132 -15.15 27.04 -10.09
N ARG A 133 -14.46 26.92 -8.94
CA ARG A 133 -14.95 27.44 -7.66
C ARG A 133 -14.61 28.92 -7.42
N LYS A 134 -13.58 29.44 -8.09
CA LYS A 134 -13.07 30.82 -8.01
C LYS A 134 -13.00 31.35 -6.56
N PRO A 135 -12.23 30.70 -5.68
CA PRO A 135 -12.07 31.18 -4.31
C PRO A 135 -11.43 32.56 -4.29
N SER A 136 -11.80 33.38 -3.29
CA SER A 136 -11.23 34.72 -3.09
C SER A 136 -9.73 34.70 -2.79
N ASP A 137 -9.24 33.63 -2.16
CA ASP A 137 -7.82 33.33 -1.99
C ASP A 137 -7.47 31.95 -2.59
N PRO A 138 -6.89 31.90 -3.80
CA PRO A 138 -6.58 30.65 -4.49
C PRO A 138 -5.44 29.85 -3.84
N TYR A 139 -4.43 30.51 -3.26
CA TYR A 139 -3.24 29.83 -2.73
C TYR A 139 -3.53 29.16 -1.38
N ALA A 140 -4.25 29.84 -0.49
CA ALA A 140 -4.68 29.25 0.79
C ALA A 140 -5.62 28.05 0.56
N TRP A 141 -6.51 28.14 -0.43
CA TRP A 141 -7.41 27.05 -0.80
C TRP A 141 -6.66 25.83 -1.33
N MET A 142 -5.71 26.02 -2.26
CA MET A 142 -4.88 24.92 -2.78
C MET A 142 -4.01 24.28 -1.69
N LEU A 143 -3.44 25.09 -0.78
CA LEU A 143 -2.66 24.58 0.35
C LEU A 143 -3.52 23.71 1.26
N GLY A 144 -4.78 24.09 1.51
CA GLY A 144 -5.74 23.26 2.23
C GLY A 144 -6.02 21.93 1.54
N GLN A 145 -6.16 21.91 0.21
CA GLN A 145 -6.33 20.67 -0.57
C GLN A 145 -5.09 19.77 -0.53
N LEU A 146 -3.89 20.36 -0.63
CA LEU A 146 -2.60 19.65 -0.56
C LEU A 146 -2.31 19.09 0.85
N GLN A 147 -2.72 19.81 1.89
CA GLN A 147 -2.61 19.39 3.30
C GLN A 147 -3.74 18.42 3.71
N GLY A 148 -4.64 18.04 2.79
CA GLY A 148 -5.77 17.14 3.06
C GLY A 148 -6.84 17.74 3.98
N LYS A 149 -6.78 19.05 4.24
CA LYS A 149 -7.85 19.79 4.92
C LYS A 149 -8.95 20.06 3.89
N ILE A 150 -9.69 18.99 3.56
CA ILE A 150 -10.89 19.08 2.72
C ILE A 150 -11.96 19.80 3.53
N ILE A 151 -12.05 21.13 3.37
CA ILE A 151 -13.23 21.87 3.82
C ILE A 151 -14.31 21.57 2.78
N ALA A 152 -15.13 20.55 3.05
CA ALA A 152 -16.45 20.46 2.45
C ALA A 152 -17.23 21.68 2.92
N SER A 153 -17.53 22.62 2.02
CA SER A 153 -18.63 23.54 2.29
C SER A 153 -19.92 22.73 2.19
N PRO A 154 -20.92 23.01 3.05
CA PRO A 154 -22.20 22.33 3.00
C PRO A 154 -22.84 22.47 1.61
N PRO A 155 -23.70 21.51 1.21
CA PRO A 155 -24.39 21.59 -0.07
C PRO A 155 -25.18 22.89 -0.10
N ALA A 156 -24.92 23.74 -1.09
CA ALA A 156 -25.84 24.83 -1.39
C ALA A 156 -27.20 24.19 -1.70
N GLU A 157 -28.19 24.54 -0.89
CA GLU A 157 -29.58 24.14 -1.07
C GLU A 157 -29.99 24.35 -2.52
N ILE A 158 -30.59 23.33 -3.12
CA ILE A 158 -31.29 23.47 -4.38
C ILE A 158 -32.50 24.36 -4.09
N SER A 159 -32.33 25.67 -4.19
CA SER A 159 -33.45 26.60 -4.36
C SER A 159 -33.94 26.43 -5.78
N THR A 160 -35.03 25.68 -5.87
CA THR A 160 -35.98 25.68 -6.97
C THR A 160 -36.48 27.10 -7.21
N LEU A 161 -36.30 27.60 -8.43
CA LEU A 161 -37.23 28.49 -9.14
C LEU A 161 -37.08 28.22 -10.64
#